data_AF-A0A349M8Y4-F1
#
_entry.id   AF-A0A349M8Y4-F1
#
_cell.length_a   1.000
_cell.length_b   1.000
_cell.length_c   1.000
_cell.angle_alpha   90.00
_cell.angle_beta   90.00
_cell.angle_gamma   90.00
#
_symmetry.space_group_name_H-M   'P 1'
#
loop_
_entity.id
_entity.type
_entity.pdbx_description
1 polymer ?
#
loop_
_entity_poly.entity_id
_entity_poly.type
_entity_poly.pdbx_seq_one_letter_code
_entity_poly.pdbx_strand_id
1 'polypeptide(L)'
;MNMVNRSAAPALFDAQDAFKGPYAPRIQAFTEAGQQAGFTEARGDAEKIAVILVDYQHDFVDPTGTLYVPGSQQDVARFLTWFYANAHKISAIYASLDTHLPFQIFYSSWWKNPQTGEHPQPYTTITVDDVMNMKWVPVFQPDWSVRYVHQLQQQARKDLMVWPYHTMEGTLGHMLVAPISEAIAWHSAARN
;
A
#
# COMPACT_ATOMS: atom_id res chain seq x y z
N MET A 1 -1.55 5.30 -42.04
CA MET A 1 -2.86 5.34 -41.37
C MET A 1 -2.67 6.12 -40.08
N ASN A 2 -3.26 7.31 -39.97
CA ASN A 2 -3.04 8.22 -38.84
C ASN A 2 -3.55 7.57 -37.54
N MET A 3 -2.64 7.07 -36.70
CA MET A 3 -2.96 6.78 -35.31
C MET A 3 -3.14 8.12 -34.61
N VAL A 4 -4.40 8.53 -34.44
CA VAL A 4 -4.73 9.65 -33.57
C VAL A 4 -4.24 9.25 -32.19
N ASN A 5 -3.16 9.87 -31.73
CA ASN A 5 -2.66 9.76 -30.36
C ASN A 5 -3.65 10.49 -29.44
N ARG A 6 -4.87 9.95 -29.30
CA ARG A 6 -5.79 10.39 -28.27
C ARG A 6 -5.19 9.91 -26.96
N SER A 7 -5.02 10.83 -26.02
CA SER A 7 -4.71 10.46 -24.64
C SER A 7 -5.67 9.34 -24.23
N ALA A 8 -5.11 8.18 -23.86
CA ALA A 8 -5.86 7.05 -23.33
C ALA A 8 -6.42 7.34 -21.93
N ALA A 9 -6.00 8.45 -21.31
CA ALA A 9 -6.50 8.89 -20.02
C ALA A 9 -7.88 9.56 -20.15
N PRO A 10 -8.81 9.32 -19.19
CA PRO A 10 -10.06 10.07 -19.13
C PRO A 10 -9.76 11.56 -18.88
N ALA A 11 -10.62 12.45 -19.37
CA ALA A 11 -10.47 13.90 -19.15
C ALA A 11 -10.49 14.30 -17.65
N LEU A 12 -11.00 13.41 -16.79
CA LEU A 12 -11.03 13.56 -15.34
C LEU A 12 -9.67 13.28 -14.67
N PHE A 13 -8.74 12.62 -15.36
CA PHE A 13 -7.43 12.30 -14.80
C PHE A 13 -6.56 13.55 -14.71
N ASP A 14 -6.10 13.84 -13.50
CA ASP A 14 -5.08 14.83 -13.22
C ASP A 14 -4.02 14.20 -12.32
N ALA A 15 -2.75 14.21 -12.75
CA ALA A 15 -1.65 13.69 -11.94
C ALA A 15 -1.48 14.48 -10.61
N GLN A 16 -2.01 15.71 -10.53
CA GLN A 16 -2.02 16.49 -9.29
C GLN A 16 -2.96 15.92 -8.23
N ASP A 17 -3.89 15.02 -8.58
CA ASP A 17 -4.77 14.35 -7.62
C ASP A 17 -3.99 13.54 -6.58
N ALA A 18 -2.77 13.08 -6.90
CA ALA A 18 -1.86 12.42 -5.97
C ALA A 18 -1.45 13.31 -4.77
N PHE A 19 -1.62 14.63 -4.88
CA PHE A 19 -1.20 15.61 -3.87
C PHE A 19 -2.37 16.27 -3.13
N LYS A 20 -3.63 15.93 -3.43
CA LYS A 20 -4.82 16.63 -2.92
C LYS A 20 -5.22 16.28 -1.48
N GLY A 21 -4.44 15.45 -0.78
CA GLY A 21 -4.85 14.90 0.50
C GLY A 21 -5.96 13.85 0.36
N PRO A 22 -6.60 13.41 1.46
CA PRO A 22 -7.69 12.46 1.40
C PRO A 22 -8.98 13.10 0.87
N TYR A 23 -9.62 12.44 -0.10
CA TYR A 23 -10.94 12.82 -0.62
C TYR A 23 -11.74 11.58 -1.00
N ALA A 24 -13.07 11.73 -1.12
CA ALA A 24 -13.93 10.64 -1.56
C ALA A 24 -13.63 10.32 -3.05
N PRO A 25 -13.24 9.08 -3.41
CA PRO A 25 -12.93 8.74 -4.79
C PRO A 25 -14.15 8.95 -5.70
N ARG A 26 -13.95 9.53 -6.88
CA ARG A 26 -14.98 9.82 -7.90
C ARG A 26 -15.37 8.57 -8.68
N ILE A 27 -15.71 7.48 -7.98
CA ILE A 27 -15.90 6.14 -8.55
C ILE A 27 -16.91 6.14 -9.71
N GLN A 28 -18.08 6.77 -9.53
CA GLN A 28 -19.10 6.81 -10.57
C GLN A 28 -18.57 7.47 -11.86
N ALA A 29 -17.98 8.66 -11.75
CA ALA A 29 -17.50 9.41 -12.90
C ALA A 29 -16.36 8.69 -13.64
N PHE A 30 -15.43 8.05 -12.91
CA PHE A 30 -14.37 7.26 -13.52
C PHE A 30 -14.89 5.96 -14.15
N THR A 31 -15.90 5.31 -13.57
CA THR A 31 -16.55 4.14 -14.16
C THR A 31 -17.24 4.50 -15.48
N GLU A 32 -18.03 5.58 -15.50
CA GLU A 32 -18.70 6.08 -16.72
C GLU A 32 -17.70 6.45 -17.81
N ALA A 33 -16.61 7.15 -17.45
CA ALA A 33 -15.53 7.47 -18.38
C ALA A 33 -14.81 6.22 -18.90
N GLY A 34 -14.73 5.15 -18.10
CA GLY A 34 -14.16 3.86 -18.51
C GLY A 34 -15.01 3.18 -19.57
N GLN A 35 -16.34 3.12 -19.36
CA GLN A 35 -17.28 2.56 -20.36
C GLN A 35 -17.19 3.28 -21.72
N GLN A 36 -16.84 4.56 -21.72
CA GLN A 36 -16.71 5.38 -22.93
C GLN A 36 -15.30 5.34 -23.55
N ALA A 37 -14.34 4.64 -22.95
CA ALA A 37 -12.95 4.61 -23.41
C ALA A 37 -12.76 3.86 -24.74
N GLY A 38 -13.68 2.96 -25.10
CA GLY A 38 -13.66 2.23 -26.37
C GLY A 38 -12.53 1.22 -26.51
N PHE A 39 -12.00 0.70 -25.40
CA PHE A 39 -11.02 -0.38 -25.42
C PHE A 39 -11.70 -1.74 -25.63
N THR A 40 -10.92 -2.67 -26.16
CA THR A 40 -11.31 -4.09 -26.21
C THR A 40 -11.21 -4.71 -24.82
N GLU A 41 -12.10 -5.65 -24.54
CA GLU A 41 -12.16 -6.42 -23.30
C GLU A 41 -10.83 -7.16 -23.04
N ALA A 42 -10.34 -7.14 -21.80
CA ALA A 42 -9.07 -7.77 -21.42
C ALA A 42 -9.06 -9.30 -21.59
N ARG A 43 -10.23 -9.96 -21.55
CA ARG A 43 -10.32 -11.42 -21.73
C ARG A 43 -9.77 -11.87 -23.09
N GLY A 44 -9.88 -11.03 -24.12
CA GLY A 44 -9.42 -11.30 -25.48
C GLY A 44 -7.93 -11.06 -25.73
N ASP A 45 -7.20 -10.46 -24.77
CA ASP A 45 -5.78 -10.16 -24.98
C ASP A 45 -4.96 -11.44 -25.23
N ALA A 46 -4.07 -11.42 -26.22
CA ALA A 46 -3.15 -12.51 -26.53
C ALA A 46 -2.02 -12.64 -25.47
N GLU A 47 -1.56 -11.51 -24.94
CA GLU A 47 -0.62 -11.43 -23.81
C GLU A 47 -1.38 -10.95 -22.57
N LYS A 48 -1.17 -11.60 -21.42
CA LYS A 48 -1.81 -11.21 -20.16
C LYS A 48 -0.83 -10.43 -19.29
N ILE A 49 -1.12 -9.14 -19.06
CA ILE A 49 -0.31 -8.27 -18.20
C ILE A 49 -1.11 -7.95 -16.94
N ALA A 50 -0.54 -8.29 -15.78
CA ALA A 50 -1.09 -7.92 -14.47
C ALA A 50 -0.30 -6.77 -13.85
N VAL A 51 -1.01 -5.78 -13.32
CA VAL A 51 -0.44 -4.75 -12.44
C VAL A 51 -0.75 -5.12 -11.00
N ILE A 52 0.28 -5.21 -10.16
CA ILE A 52 0.16 -5.47 -8.73
C ILE A 52 0.49 -4.18 -7.99
N LEU A 53 -0.52 -3.59 -7.36
CA LEU A 53 -0.41 -2.41 -6.52
C LEU A 53 -0.15 -2.88 -5.10
N VAL A 54 1.05 -2.61 -4.60
CA VAL A 54 1.43 -2.99 -3.24
C VAL A 54 1.24 -1.79 -2.34
N ASP A 55 0.22 -1.86 -1.49
CA ASP A 55 0.00 -0.99 -0.33
C ASP A 55 0.01 0.51 -0.65
N TYR A 56 -0.72 0.90 -1.70
CA TYR A 56 -0.95 2.31 -2.08
C TYR A 56 -1.95 3.01 -1.12
N GLN A 57 -1.77 2.79 0.18
CA GLN A 57 -2.65 3.22 1.25
C GLN A 57 -2.29 4.60 1.79
N HIS A 58 -3.27 5.30 2.38
CA HIS A 58 -3.12 6.64 2.91
C HIS A 58 -1.94 6.74 3.88
N ASP A 59 -1.77 5.78 4.78
CA ASP A 59 -0.68 5.83 5.78
C ASP A 59 0.71 5.85 5.17
N PHE A 60 0.91 5.24 4.00
CA PHE A 60 2.20 5.20 3.31
C PHE A 60 2.37 6.35 2.31
N VAL A 61 1.26 6.85 1.75
CA VAL A 61 1.28 7.76 0.60
C VAL A 61 1.02 9.21 0.98
N ASP A 62 0.17 9.49 1.94
CA ASP A 62 -0.20 10.85 2.28
C ASP A 62 0.73 11.43 3.36
N PRO A 63 1.21 12.68 3.25
CA PRO A 63 2.01 13.32 4.30
C PRO A 63 1.32 13.39 5.67
N THR A 64 -0.01 13.27 5.74
CA THR A 64 -0.76 13.16 7.01
C THR A 64 -0.87 11.72 7.53
N GLY A 65 -0.39 10.74 6.77
CA GLY A 65 -0.35 9.33 7.13
C GLY A 65 0.59 9.05 8.30
N THR A 66 0.30 8.01 9.06
CA THR A 66 1.05 7.64 10.28
C THR A 66 2.42 7.02 9.99
N LEU A 67 2.64 6.52 8.77
CA LEU A 67 3.90 5.92 8.32
C LEU A 67 4.26 6.39 6.90
N TYR A 68 4.17 7.70 6.67
CA TYR A 68 4.39 8.31 5.37
C TYR A 68 5.78 8.00 4.80
N VAL A 69 5.81 7.57 3.54
CA VAL A 69 7.04 7.32 2.78
C VAL A 69 7.36 8.54 1.93
N PRO A 70 8.52 9.22 2.14
CA PRO A 70 8.89 10.38 1.34
C PRO A 70 8.97 10.07 -0.16
N GLY A 71 8.31 10.88 -0.98
CA GLY A 71 8.29 10.72 -2.44
C GLY A 71 7.14 9.87 -2.99
N SER A 72 6.36 9.23 -2.13
CA SER A 72 5.27 8.31 -2.52
C SER A 72 4.18 8.98 -3.35
N GLN A 73 3.78 10.23 -3.05
CA GLN A 73 2.79 10.96 -3.87
C GLN A 73 3.30 11.18 -5.31
N GLN A 74 4.59 11.50 -5.47
CA GLN A 74 5.22 11.62 -6.77
C GLN A 74 5.25 10.28 -7.50
N ASP A 75 5.43 9.18 -6.78
CA ASP A 75 5.40 7.84 -7.35
C ASP A 75 3.99 7.49 -7.84
N VAL A 76 2.94 7.82 -7.08
CA VAL A 76 1.54 7.72 -7.53
C VAL A 76 1.30 8.51 -8.81
N ALA A 77 1.74 9.77 -8.88
CA ALA A 77 1.56 10.61 -10.06
C ALA A 77 2.26 10.03 -11.31
N ARG A 78 3.51 9.54 -11.16
CA ARG A 78 4.25 8.89 -12.26
C ARG A 78 3.61 7.58 -12.67
N PHE A 79 3.20 6.76 -11.70
CA PHE A 79 2.52 5.50 -11.95
C PHE A 79 1.22 5.71 -12.71
N LEU A 80 0.35 6.64 -12.28
CA LEU A 80 -0.93 6.88 -12.93
C LEU A 80 -0.77 7.42 -14.35
N THR A 81 0.23 8.27 -14.58
CA THR A 81 0.57 8.75 -15.93
C THR A 81 0.96 7.57 -16.84
N TRP A 82 1.82 6.68 -16.36
CA TRP A 82 2.19 5.45 -17.09
C TRP A 82 0.98 4.52 -17.28
N PHE A 83 0.17 4.36 -16.24
CA PHE A 83 -1.00 3.47 -16.22
C PHE A 83 -1.98 3.86 -17.31
N TYR A 84 -2.43 5.12 -17.35
CA TYR A 84 -3.38 5.55 -18.37
C TYR A 84 -2.81 5.51 -19.78
N ALA A 85 -1.51 5.79 -19.95
CA ALA A 85 -0.85 5.64 -21.25
C ALA A 85 -0.80 4.19 -21.77
N ASN A 86 -0.87 3.20 -20.87
CA ASN A 86 -0.72 1.78 -21.18
C ASN A 86 -1.94 0.92 -20.84
N ALA A 87 -3.06 1.53 -20.42
CA ALA A 87 -4.21 0.81 -19.90
C ALA A 87 -4.84 -0.20 -20.88
N HIS A 88 -4.76 0.09 -22.19
CA HIS A 88 -5.20 -0.81 -23.27
C HIS A 88 -4.36 -2.11 -23.39
N LYS A 89 -3.29 -2.26 -22.61
CA LYS A 89 -2.47 -3.48 -22.54
C LYS A 89 -2.62 -4.21 -21.21
N ILE A 90 -3.12 -3.53 -20.18
CA ILE A 90 -3.25 -4.11 -18.84
C ILE A 90 -4.50 -5.00 -18.85
N SER A 91 -4.30 -6.27 -18.51
CA SER A 91 -5.38 -7.27 -18.49
C SER A 91 -6.03 -7.39 -17.11
N ALA A 92 -5.26 -7.20 -16.03
CA ALA A 92 -5.75 -7.32 -14.67
C ALA A 92 -5.03 -6.36 -13.72
N ILE A 93 -5.73 -5.95 -12.66
CA ILE A 93 -5.18 -5.14 -11.57
C ILE A 93 -5.47 -5.87 -10.26
N TYR A 94 -4.44 -6.04 -9.44
CA TYR A 94 -4.55 -6.55 -8.08
C TYR A 94 -4.00 -5.50 -7.13
N ALA A 95 -4.68 -5.26 -6.02
CA ALA A 95 -4.19 -4.39 -4.96
C ALA A 95 -4.07 -5.21 -3.67
N SER A 96 -2.90 -5.15 -3.03
CA SER A 96 -2.78 -5.56 -1.63
C SER A 96 -3.13 -4.39 -0.72
N LEU A 97 -3.64 -4.73 0.46
CA LEU A 97 -3.81 -3.81 1.56
C LEU A 97 -3.13 -4.44 2.76
N ASP A 98 -2.07 -3.79 3.20
CA ASP A 98 -1.58 -4.04 4.54
C ASP A 98 -2.71 -3.74 5.53
N THR A 99 -2.94 -4.63 6.47
CA THR A 99 -4.14 -4.58 7.32
C THR A 99 -3.77 -5.04 8.72
N HIS A 100 -3.91 -4.15 9.69
CA HIS A 100 -3.44 -4.38 11.04
C HIS A 100 -4.52 -4.22 12.11
N LEU A 101 -4.33 -4.98 13.18
CA LEU A 101 -5.04 -4.88 14.45
C LEU A 101 -4.10 -4.31 15.52
N PRO A 102 -4.59 -3.83 16.67
CA PRO A 102 -3.77 -3.06 17.62
C PRO A 102 -2.61 -3.83 18.29
N PHE A 103 -2.64 -5.16 18.27
CA PHE A 103 -1.62 -6.01 18.89
C PHE A 103 -0.94 -6.83 17.81
N GLN A 104 0.23 -6.39 17.38
CA GLN A 104 1.09 -7.06 16.41
C GLN A 104 2.53 -7.07 16.91
N ILE A 105 3.30 -8.09 16.51
CA ILE A 105 4.67 -8.28 16.96
C ILE A 105 5.59 -7.09 16.64
N PHE A 106 5.29 -6.31 15.62
CA PHE A 106 6.04 -5.12 15.23
C PHE A 106 5.52 -3.82 15.86
N TYR A 107 4.68 -3.90 16.91
CA TYR A 107 4.21 -2.74 17.67
C TYR A 107 4.80 -2.67 19.08
N SER A 108 4.92 -1.44 19.59
CA SER A 108 5.42 -1.16 20.95
C SER A 108 4.66 -1.92 22.03
N SER A 109 3.35 -2.09 21.87
CA SER A 109 2.48 -2.79 22.80
C SER A 109 2.86 -4.27 23.00
N TRP A 110 3.59 -4.86 22.06
CA TRP A 110 3.98 -6.26 22.10
C TRP A 110 5.22 -6.54 22.95
N TRP A 111 6.03 -5.52 23.25
CA TRP A 111 7.33 -5.68 23.90
C TRP A 111 7.44 -4.80 25.13
N LYS A 112 8.12 -5.29 26.17
CA LYS A 112 8.36 -4.55 27.40
C LYS A 112 9.79 -4.76 27.87
N ASN A 113 10.41 -3.73 28.43
CA ASN A 113 11.65 -3.88 29.18
C ASN A 113 11.30 -4.33 30.60
N PRO A 114 11.80 -5.49 31.08
CA PRO A 114 11.39 -6.00 32.38
C PRO A 114 11.99 -5.21 33.56
N GLN A 115 13.10 -4.49 33.36
CA GLN A 115 13.74 -3.69 34.41
C GLN A 115 13.06 -2.33 34.60
N THR A 116 12.74 -1.62 33.52
CA THR A 116 12.15 -0.27 33.57
C THR A 116 10.63 -0.28 33.46
N GLY A 117 10.07 -1.34 32.88
CA GLY A 117 8.65 -1.44 32.55
C GLY A 117 8.24 -0.71 31.28
N GLU A 118 9.18 -0.10 30.56
CA GLU A 118 8.94 0.69 29.35
C GLU A 118 8.70 -0.17 28.11
N HIS A 119 8.09 0.42 27.09
CA HIS A 119 7.89 -0.18 25.77
C HIS A 119 8.87 0.44 24.75
N PRO A 120 9.33 -0.30 23.73
CA PRO A 120 10.18 0.28 22.70
C PRO A 120 9.42 1.34 21.93
N GLN A 121 10.06 2.48 21.66
CA GLN A 121 9.45 3.53 20.85
C GLN A 121 9.38 3.10 19.38
N PRO A 122 8.46 3.66 18.56
CA PRO A 122 8.49 3.48 17.11
C PRO A 122 9.89 3.75 16.53
N TYR A 123 10.22 3.00 15.48
CA TYR A 123 11.53 2.94 14.82
C TYR A 123 12.66 2.30 15.65
N THR A 124 12.34 1.68 16.78
CA THR A 124 13.30 0.85 17.51
C THR A 124 13.51 -0.47 16.76
N THR A 125 14.77 -0.84 16.53
CA THR A 125 15.13 -2.19 16.07
C THR A 125 15.32 -3.12 17.27
N ILE A 126 14.66 -4.27 17.25
CA ILE A 126 14.82 -5.36 18.21
C ILE A 126 15.61 -6.48 17.54
N THR A 127 16.82 -6.68 18.03
CA THR A 127 17.72 -7.73 17.54
C THR A 127 17.48 -9.05 18.28
N VAL A 128 18.01 -10.15 17.73
CA VAL A 128 18.09 -11.43 18.44
C VAL A 128 18.79 -11.28 19.80
N ASP A 129 19.88 -10.51 19.86
CA ASP A 129 20.63 -10.31 21.09
C ASP A 129 19.83 -9.53 22.14
N ASP A 130 19.04 -8.54 21.73
CA ASP A 130 18.16 -7.81 22.67
C ASP A 130 17.14 -8.75 23.33
N VAL A 131 16.60 -9.71 22.57
CA VAL A 131 15.65 -10.70 23.07
C VAL A 131 16.35 -11.72 23.96
N MET A 132 17.51 -12.24 23.55
CA MET A 132 18.28 -13.23 24.31
C MET A 132 18.81 -12.67 25.64
N ASN A 133 19.17 -11.39 25.68
CA ASN A 133 19.58 -10.68 26.88
C ASN A 133 18.40 -10.11 27.69
N MET A 134 17.17 -10.45 27.34
CA MET A 134 15.94 -10.02 28.02
C MET A 134 15.79 -8.49 28.12
N LYS A 135 16.37 -7.73 27.18
CA LYS A 135 16.17 -6.28 27.11
C LYS A 135 14.77 -5.95 26.64
N TRP A 136 14.27 -6.70 25.66
CA TRP A 136 12.88 -6.63 25.20
C TRP A 136 12.25 -8.01 25.37
N VAL A 137 11.26 -8.11 26.25
CA VAL A 137 10.48 -9.33 26.45
C VAL A 137 9.09 -9.18 25.83
N PRO A 138 8.60 -10.19 25.11
CA PRO A 138 7.27 -10.15 24.53
C PRO A 138 6.18 -10.27 25.60
N VAL A 139 5.16 -9.43 25.51
CA VAL A 139 3.96 -9.45 26.38
C VAL A 139 2.97 -10.51 25.91
N PHE A 140 2.93 -10.76 24.61
CA PHE A 140 2.05 -11.75 23.98
C PHE A 140 2.87 -12.86 23.34
N GLN A 141 2.40 -14.10 23.48
CA GLN A 141 2.99 -15.30 22.88
C GLN A 141 4.53 -15.38 23.00
N PRO A 142 5.11 -15.50 24.21
CA PRO A 142 6.54 -15.33 24.41
C PRO A 142 7.42 -16.27 23.56
N ASP A 143 7.18 -17.57 23.64
CA ASP A 143 7.98 -18.58 22.92
C ASP A 143 7.88 -18.43 21.39
N TRP A 144 6.72 -18.02 20.89
CA TRP A 144 6.54 -17.76 19.46
C TRP A 144 7.29 -16.49 19.04
N SER A 145 7.19 -15.41 19.82
CA SER A 145 7.81 -14.13 19.49
C SER A 145 9.33 -14.22 19.46
N VAL A 146 9.94 -14.92 20.44
CA VAL A 146 11.39 -15.15 20.46
C VAL A 146 11.82 -15.93 19.21
N ARG A 147 11.14 -17.04 18.90
CA ARG A 147 11.42 -17.85 17.70
C ARG A 147 11.25 -17.05 16.41
N TYR A 148 10.24 -16.19 16.34
CA TYR A 148 9.99 -15.35 15.17
C TYR A 148 11.16 -14.39 14.91
N VAL A 149 11.68 -13.71 15.93
CA VAL A 149 12.84 -12.81 15.77
C VAL A 149 14.07 -13.58 15.29
N HIS A 150 14.32 -14.78 15.80
CA HIS A 150 15.39 -15.64 15.29
C HIS A 150 15.19 -16.03 13.81
N GLN A 151 13.97 -16.42 13.43
CA GLN A 151 13.66 -16.80 12.05
C GLN A 151 13.79 -15.61 11.10
N LEU A 152 13.35 -14.41 11.51
CA LEU A 152 13.47 -13.19 10.73
C LEU A 152 14.94 -12.88 10.40
N GLN A 153 15.83 -13.00 11.39
CA GLN A 153 17.26 -12.82 11.18
C GLN A 153 17.84 -13.90 10.26
N GLN A 154 17.51 -15.17 10.48
CA GLN A 154 18.12 -16.28 9.72
C GLN A 154 17.65 -16.34 8.27
N GLN A 155 16.35 -16.14 8.03
CA GLN A 155 15.72 -16.34 6.73
C GLN A 155 15.67 -15.07 5.89
N ALA A 156 15.32 -13.94 6.51
CA ALA A 156 15.16 -12.67 5.81
C ALA A 156 16.38 -11.75 5.97
N ARG A 157 17.36 -12.09 6.82
CA ARG A 157 18.52 -11.23 7.17
C ARG A 157 18.08 -9.85 7.66
N LYS A 158 17.02 -9.82 8.46
CA LYS A 158 16.43 -8.60 9.02
C LYS A 158 16.27 -8.74 10.53
N ASP A 159 16.47 -7.62 11.22
CA ASP A 159 16.01 -7.46 12.61
C ASP A 159 14.55 -7.00 12.64
N LEU A 160 13.89 -7.16 13.78
CA LEU A 160 12.50 -6.74 13.94
C LEU A 160 12.44 -5.22 14.12
N MET A 161 11.76 -4.52 13.21
CA MET A 161 11.48 -3.11 13.35
C MET A 161 10.16 -2.92 14.11
N VAL A 162 10.18 -2.04 15.11
CA VAL A 162 8.96 -1.54 15.77
C VAL A 162 8.44 -0.37 14.95
N TRP A 163 7.20 -0.44 14.48
CA TRP A 163 6.55 0.61 13.69
C TRP A 163 5.52 1.39 14.53
N PRO A 164 5.19 2.64 14.15
CA PRO A 164 3.98 3.28 14.67
C PRO A 164 2.74 2.49 14.25
N TYR A 165 1.59 2.67 14.91
CA TYR A 165 0.34 2.12 14.39
C TYR A 165 0.06 2.67 13.00
N HIS A 166 -0.17 1.78 12.04
CA HIS A 166 -0.46 2.09 10.65
C HIS A 166 -1.46 1.07 10.10
N THR A 167 -2.08 1.42 8.97
CA THR A 167 -2.93 0.56 8.14
C THR A 167 -4.01 -0.17 8.95
N MET A 168 -4.49 0.51 10.00
CA MET A 168 -5.40 -0.04 10.99
C MET A 168 -6.76 -0.30 10.34
N GLU A 169 -7.24 -1.54 10.40
CA GLU A 169 -8.47 -1.96 9.72
C GLU A 169 -9.64 -1.00 10.00
N GLY A 170 -10.27 -0.50 8.92
CA GLY A 170 -11.41 0.40 9.01
C GLY A 170 -11.08 1.86 9.31
N THR A 171 -9.80 2.23 9.44
CA THR A 171 -9.37 3.63 9.59
C THR A 171 -9.06 4.30 8.25
N LEU A 172 -8.86 5.62 8.25
CA LEU A 172 -8.41 6.36 7.07
C LEU A 172 -7.08 5.81 6.52
N GLY A 173 -6.13 5.50 7.41
CA GLY A 173 -4.81 4.98 7.07
C GLY A 173 -4.83 3.68 6.27
N HIS A 174 -5.88 2.87 6.44
CA HIS A 174 -6.07 1.59 5.75
C HIS A 174 -6.56 1.72 4.30
N MET A 175 -7.16 2.85 3.93
CA MET A 175 -7.75 3.00 2.58
C MET A 175 -6.67 3.30 1.52
N LEU A 176 -6.88 2.81 0.30
CA LEU A 176 -6.12 3.27 -0.87
C LEU A 176 -6.29 4.77 -1.05
N VAL A 177 -5.25 5.46 -1.53
CA VAL A 177 -5.40 6.85 -1.95
C VAL A 177 -6.39 6.95 -3.10
N ALA A 178 -7.24 7.97 -3.05
CA ALA A 178 -8.37 8.11 -3.96
C ALA A 178 -8.04 8.03 -5.46
N PRO A 179 -6.94 8.60 -5.99
CA PRO A 179 -6.66 8.51 -7.43
C PRO A 179 -6.29 7.08 -7.89
N ILE A 180 -5.84 6.22 -6.98
CA ILE A 180 -5.62 4.79 -7.27
C ILE A 180 -6.96 4.06 -7.38
N SER A 181 -7.87 4.27 -6.42
CA SER A 181 -9.22 3.70 -6.46
C SER A 181 -9.99 4.12 -7.72
N GLU A 182 -9.83 5.37 -8.15
CA GLU A 182 -10.40 5.91 -9.39
C GLU A 182 -9.85 5.21 -10.64
N ALA A 183 -8.53 4.99 -10.70
CA ALA A 183 -7.89 4.28 -11.81
C ALA A 183 -8.33 2.82 -11.91
N ILE A 184 -8.48 2.13 -10.78
CA ILE A 184 -9.00 0.76 -10.73
C ILE A 184 -10.44 0.72 -11.26
N ALA A 185 -11.30 1.62 -10.79
CA ALA A 185 -12.70 1.68 -11.22
C ALA A 185 -12.82 1.95 -12.73
N TRP A 186 -12.05 2.91 -13.23
CA TRP A 186 -12.02 3.24 -14.66
C TRP A 186 -11.55 2.05 -15.51
N HIS A 187 -10.45 1.39 -15.14
CA HIS A 187 -9.93 0.26 -15.93
C HIS A 187 -10.86 -0.94 -15.90
N SER A 188 -11.47 -1.22 -14.74
CA SER A 188 -12.47 -2.28 -14.60
C SER A 188 -13.66 -2.09 -15.54
N ALA A 189 -14.04 -0.84 -15.83
CA ALA A 189 -15.10 -0.52 -16.79
C ALA A 189 -14.61 -0.45 -18.24
N ALA A 190 -13.39 0.07 -18.47
CA ALA A 190 -12.82 0.21 -19.80
C ALA A 190 -12.41 -1.12 -20.44
N ARG A 191 -12.07 -2.12 -19.62
CA ARG A 191 -11.46 -3.38 -20.04
C ARG A 191 -12.25 -4.62 -19.59
N ASN A 192 -13.48 -4.42 -19.11
CA ASN A 192 -14.41 -5.49 -18.70
C ASN A 192 -14.65 -6.52 -19.81
#